data_AF-A0A1Y3M7F2-F1
#
_entry.id   AF-A0A1Y3M7F2-F1
#
_cell.length_a   1.000
_cell.length_b   1.000
_cell.length_c   1.000
_cell.angle_alpha   90.00
_cell.angle_beta   90.00
_cell.angle_gamma   90.00
#
_symmetry.space_group_name_H-M   'P 1'
#
loop_
_entity.id
_entity.type
_entity.pdbx_description
1 polymer ?
#
loop_
_entity_poly.entity_id
_entity_poly.type
_entity_poly.pdbx_seq_one_letter_code
_entity_poly.pdbx_strand_id
1 'polypeptide(L)'
;MIINTLKHFFTRNNLIGMLLGFLGESLWDIYNTLCPLFNTGTSLSIPSFWPVIKFQSFGIFATILFLIVLITLPILKSNYKRFADLFMEKYNQLFE
;
A
#
# COMPACT_ATOMS: atom_id res chain seq x y z
N MET A 1 15.68 19.45 12.77
CA MET A 1 16.89 18.68 12.36
C MET A 1 16.55 17.24 11.98
N ILE A 2 15.81 16.49 12.82
CA ILE A 2 15.44 15.08 12.59
C ILE A 2 14.67 14.82 11.27
N ILE A 3 13.73 15.70 10.92
CA ILE A 3 12.91 15.54 9.69
C ILE A 3 13.76 15.57 8.42
N ASN A 4 14.82 16.38 8.37
CA ASN A 4 15.71 16.44 7.21
C ASN A 4 16.55 15.17 7.06
N THR A 5 16.94 14.55 8.17
CA THR A 5 17.65 13.26 8.18
C THR A 5 16.73 12.11 7.75
N LEU A 6 15.45 12.15 8.14
CA LEU A 6 14.48 11.10 7.80
C LEU A 6 13.92 11.22 6.38
N LYS A 7 14.10 12.37 5.72
CA LYS A 7 13.52 12.65 4.39
C LYS A 7 13.90 11.62 3.32
N HIS A 8 15.10 11.05 3.41
CA HIS A 8 15.56 10.01 2.49
C HIS A 8 14.79 8.68 2.67
N PHE A 9 14.36 8.36 3.88
CA PHE A 9 13.57 7.15 4.16
C PHE A 9 12.13 7.29 3.67
N PHE A 10 11.59 8.51 3.64
CA PHE A 10 10.25 8.80 3.12
C PHE A 10 10.18 8.99 1.60
N THR A 11 11.18 8.52 0.85
CA THR A 11 11.09 8.52 -0.62
C THR A 11 10.05 7.51 -1.09
N ARG A 12 9.37 7.81 -2.20
CA ARG A 12 8.28 6.97 -2.72
C ARG A 12 8.68 5.51 -2.89
N ASN A 13 9.87 5.25 -3.41
CA ASN A 13 10.36 3.90 -3.65
C ASN A 13 10.63 3.15 -2.35
N ASN A 14 11.18 3.83 -1.33
CA ASN A 14 11.41 3.24 -0.02
C ASN A 14 10.08 2.96 0.70
N LEU A 15 9.11 3.87 0.59
CA LEU A 15 7.76 3.66 1.14
C LEU A 15 7.06 2.47 0.48
N ILE A 16 7.13 2.34 -0.85
CA ILE A 16 6.61 1.17 -1.55
C ILE A 16 7.32 -0.11 -1.07
N GLY A 17 8.65 -0.08 -0.96
CA GLY A 17 9.43 -1.22 -0.47
C GLY A 17 9.05 -1.64 0.95
N MET A 18 8.87 -0.68 1.87
CA MET A 18 8.42 -0.95 3.24
C MET A 18 7.01 -1.53 3.27
N LEU A 19 6.08 -1.00 2.47
CA LEU A 19 4.71 -1.52 2.38
C LEU A 19 4.67 -2.94 1.81
N LEU A 20 5.50 -3.25 0.80
CA LEU A 20 5.64 -4.60 0.28
C LEU A 20 6.25 -5.57 1.33
N GLY A 21 7.20 -5.08 2.12
CA GLY A 21 7.76 -5.82 3.26
C GLY A 21 6.68 -6.18 4.29
N PHE A 22 5.87 -5.20 4.70
CA PHE A 22 4.75 -5.43 5.62
C PHE A 22 3.71 -6.40 5.06
N LEU A 23 3.40 -6.32 3.76
CA LEU A 23 2.53 -7.30 3.09
C LEU A 23 3.09 -8.72 3.18
N GLY A 24 4.40 -8.88 2.95
CA GLY A 24 5.09 -10.16 3.06
C GLY A 24 5.05 -10.72 4.48
N GLU A 25 5.35 -9.90 5.49
CA GLU A 25 5.29 -10.29 6.89
C GLU A 25 3.87 -10.68 7.33
N SER A 26 2.85 -9.90 6.97
CA SER A 26 1.45 -10.22 7.30
C SER A 26 1.00 -11.54 6.66
N LEU A 27 1.40 -11.81 5.42
CA LEU A 27 1.10 -13.09 4.75
C LEU A 27 1.84 -14.27 5.41
N TRP A 28 3.09 -14.05 5.81
CA TRP A 28 3.90 -15.04 6.52
C TRP A 28 3.31 -15.39 7.89
N ASP A 29 2.84 -14.39 8.63
CA ASP A 29 2.18 -14.59 9.93
C ASP A 29 0.87 -15.36 9.80
N ILE A 30 0.06 -15.05 8.78
CA ILE A 30 -1.15 -15.81 8.48
C ILE A 30 -0.80 -17.26 8.12
N TYR A 31 0.23 -17.47 7.30
CA TYR A 31 0.70 -18.81 6.95
C TYR A 31 1.14 -19.60 8.19
N ASN A 32 1.97 -19.03 9.05
CA ASN A 32 2.42 -19.69 10.29
C ASN A 32 1.27 -19.97 11.26
N THR A 33 0.29 -19.07 11.31
CA THR A 33 -0.92 -19.25 12.13
C THR A 33 -1.77 -20.42 11.61
N LEU A 34 -1.82 -20.62 10.30
CA LEU A 34 -2.58 -21.69 9.64
C LEU A 34 -1.80 -23.01 9.49
N CYS A 35 -0.48 -22.98 9.52
CA CYS A 35 0.39 -24.14 9.32
C CYS A 35 0.09 -25.30 10.31
N PRO A 36 -0.11 -25.06 11.63
CA PRO A 36 -0.54 -26.10 12.56
C PRO A 36 -1.91 -26.71 12.21
N LEU A 37 -2.79 -25.92 11.60
CA LEU A 37 -4.12 -26.36 11.16
C LEU A 37 -4.03 -27.44 10.08
N PHE A 38 -3.10 -27.25 9.13
CA PHE A 38 -2.94 -28.13 7.97
C PHE A 38 -1.95 -29.28 8.21
N ASN A 39 -0.94 -29.09 9.05
CA ASN A 39 0.16 -30.06 9.20
C ASN A 39 0.08 -30.93 10.47
N THR A 40 -0.52 -30.43 11.56
CA THR A 40 -0.57 -31.15 12.85
C THR A 40 -1.95 -31.69 13.21
N GLY A 41 -2.98 -31.43 12.40
CA GLY A 41 -4.34 -31.94 12.64
C GLY A 41 -4.96 -31.45 13.96
N THR A 42 -4.39 -30.41 14.56
CA THR A 42 -4.87 -29.81 15.81
C THR A 42 -6.26 -29.23 15.61
N SER A 43 -7.18 -29.54 16.52
CA SER A 43 -8.55 -29.05 16.47
C SER A 43 -8.61 -27.52 16.54
N LEU A 44 -9.50 -26.95 15.72
CA LEU A 44 -9.79 -25.52 15.63
C LEU A 44 -10.19 -24.95 17.00
N SER A 45 -9.24 -24.40 17.75
CA SER A 45 -9.55 -23.40 18.77
C SER A 45 -9.71 -22.05 18.09
N ILE A 46 -10.88 -21.80 17.48
CA ILE A 46 -11.27 -20.53 16.84
C ILE A 46 -10.80 -19.28 17.64
N PRO A 47 -10.84 -19.24 18.99
CA PRO A 47 -10.41 -18.06 19.75
C PRO A 47 -8.93 -17.67 19.60
N SER A 48 -8.02 -18.61 19.32
CA SER A 48 -6.57 -18.33 19.27
C SER A 48 -6.10 -17.87 17.89
N PHE A 49 -6.70 -18.36 16.82
CA PHE A 49 -6.27 -18.08 15.44
C PHE A 49 -7.01 -16.90 14.82
N TRP A 50 -8.27 -16.70 15.21
CA TRP A 50 -9.15 -15.68 14.62
C TRP A 50 -8.66 -14.23 14.81
N PRO A 51 -8.14 -13.83 15.98
CA PRO A 51 -7.63 -12.47 16.15
C PRO A 51 -6.45 -12.18 15.23
N VAL A 52 -5.47 -13.09 15.14
CA VAL A 52 -4.27 -12.91 14.31
C VAL A 52 -4.63 -12.80 12.84
N ILE A 53 -5.44 -13.73 12.33
CA ILE A 53 -5.87 -13.71 10.92
C ILE A 53 -6.67 -12.44 10.61
N LYS A 54 -7.58 -12.03 11.50
CA LYS A 54 -8.39 -10.82 11.31
C LYS A 54 -7.54 -9.56 11.28
N PHE A 55 -6.62 -9.38 12.24
CA PHE A 55 -5.78 -8.19 12.30
C PHE A 55 -4.78 -8.15 11.14
N GLN A 56 -4.16 -9.27 10.78
CA GLN A 56 -3.23 -9.33 9.66
C GLN A 56 -3.96 -9.12 8.31
N SER A 57 -5.17 -9.65 8.14
CA SER A 57 -5.98 -9.41 6.94
C SER A 57 -6.37 -7.93 6.81
N PHE A 58 -6.70 -7.28 7.92
CA PHE A 58 -6.95 -5.84 7.94
C PHE A 58 -5.68 -5.02 7.61
N GLY A 59 -4.53 -5.42 8.14
CA GLY A 59 -3.22 -4.82 7.81
C GLY A 59 -2.88 -4.95 6.32
N ILE A 60 -3.11 -6.13 5.73
CA ILE A 60 -2.98 -6.37 4.29
C ILE A 60 -3.88 -5.43 3.49
N PHE A 61 -5.16 -5.34 3.86
CA PHE A 61 -6.11 -4.47 3.17
C PHE A 61 -5.69 -2.99 3.23
N ALA A 62 -5.31 -2.50 4.41
CA ALA A 62 -4.82 -1.14 4.58
C ALA A 62 -3.55 -0.87 3.75
N THR A 63 -2.62 -1.83 3.72
CA THR A 63 -1.37 -1.73 2.95
C THR A 63 -1.62 -1.68 1.45
N ILE A 64 -2.55 -2.50 0.93
CA ILE A 64 -2.95 -2.50 -0.48
C ILE A 64 -3.58 -1.15 -0.85
N LEU A 65 -4.50 -0.64 -0.03
CA LEU A 65 -5.09 0.68 -0.27
C LEU A 65 -4.02 1.78 -0.31
N PHE A 66 -3.07 1.74 0.62
CA PHE A 66 -2.00 2.71 0.67
C PHE A 66 -1.10 2.64 -0.58
N LEU A 67 -0.77 1.44 -1.05
CA LEU A 67 -0.01 1.23 -2.29
C LEU A 67 -0.76 1.77 -3.51
N ILE A 68 -2.07 1.50 -3.62
CA ILE A 68 -2.91 2.03 -4.72
C ILE A 68 -2.85 3.55 -4.73
N VAL A 69 -2.99 4.20 -3.57
CA VAL A 69 -2.92 5.65 -3.45
C VAL A 69 -1.52 6.17 -3.83
N LEU A 70 -0.46 5.54 -3.31
CA LEU A 70 0.92 5.96 -3.56
C LEU A 70 1.33 5.87 -5.04
N ILE A 71 0.82 4.85 -5.74
CA ILE A 71 1.09 4.60 -7.16
C ILE A 71 0.18 5.45 -8.06
N THR A 72 -1.11 5.54 -7.75
CA THR A 72 -2.12 6.17 -8.61
C THR A 72 -2.09 7.69 -8.55
N LEU A 73 -1.85 8.30 -7.37
CA LEU A 73 -1.81 9.75 -7.21
C LEU A 73 -0.85 10.49 -8.18
N PRO A 74 0.42 10.07 -8.34
CA PRO A 74 1.33 10.75 -9.27
C PRO A 74 0.89 10.61 -10.74
N ILE A 75 0.29 9.47 -11.10
CA ILE A 75 -0.27 9.24 -12.45
C ILE A 75 -1.45 10.21 -12.68
N LEU A 76 -2.36 10.29 -11.71
CA LEU A 76 -3.52 11.20 -11.78
C LEU A 76 -3.08 12.67 -11.87
N LYS A 77 -2.09 13.07 -11.07
CA LYS A 77 -1.53 14.43 -11.09
C LYS A 77 -0.90 14.76 -12.45
N SER A 78 -0.15 13.82 -13.02
CA SER A 78 0.46 13.99 -14.35
C SER A 78 -0.59 14.12 -15.44
N ASN A 79 -1.63 13.28 -15.41
CA ASN A 79 -2.71 13.31 -16.39
C ASN A 79 -3.53 14.60 -16.29
N TYR A 80 -3.86 15.03 -15.07
CA TYR A 80 -4.58 16.29 -14.85
C TYR A 80 -3.78 17.49 -15.39
N LYS A 81 -2.47 17.56 -15.09
CA LYS A 81 -1.61 18.64 -15.57
C LYS A 81 -1.57 18.68 -17.10
N ARG A 82 -1.40 17.53 -17.75
CA ARG A 82 -1.38 17.43 -19.21
C ARG A 82 -2.71 17.89 -19.84
N PHE A 83 -3.84 17.55 -19.23
CA PHE A 83 -5.15 18.04 -19.67
C PHE A 83 -5.28 19.56 -19.49
N ALA A 84 -4.86 20.09 -18.35
CA ALA A 84 -4.88 21.53 -18.09
C ALA A 84 -4.00 22.31 -19.09
N ASP A 85 -2.81 21.79 -19.41
CA ASP A 85 -1.89 22.39 -20.37
C ASP A 85 -2.52 22.42 -21.78
N LEU A 86 -3.17 21.34 -22.22
CA LEU A 86 -3.89 21.29 -23.50
C LEU A 86 -5.07 22.27 -23.57
N PHE A 87 -5.80 22.45 -22.47
CA PHE A 87 -6.89 23.42 -22.40
C PHE A 87 -6.36 24.86 -22.47
N MET A 88 -5.26 25.17 -21.77
CA MET A 88 -4.59 26.47 -21.84
C MET A 88 -4.05 26.78 -23.24
N GLU A 89 -3.41 25.81 -23.89
CA GLU A 89 -2.92 25.97 -25.26
C GLU A 89 -4.06 26.28 -26.23
N LYS A 90 -5.16 25.52 -26.13
CA LYS A 90 -6.34 25.73 -26.98
C LYS A 90 -7.07 27.03 -26.68
N TYR A 91 -7.10 27.47 -25.42
CA TYR A 91 -7.63 28.77 -25.03
C TYR A 91 -6.80 29.91 -25.63
N ASN A 92 -5.48 29.87 -25.50
CA ASN A 92 -4.60 30.91 -26.05
C ASN A 92 -4.73 31.01 -27.58
N GLN A 93 -4.82 29.87 -28.30
CA GLN A 93 -5.07 29.86 -29.76
C GLN A 93 -6.43 30.42 -30.19
N LEU A 94 -7.42 30.48 -29.28
CA LEU A 94 -8.77 30.98 -29.56
C LEU A 94 -8.93 32.47 -29.27
N PHE A 95 -8.01 33.06 -28.51
CA PHE A 95 -8.08 34.44 -28.03
C PHE A 95 -6.86 35.31 -28.41
N GLU A 96 -5.87 34.77 -29.12
CA GLU A 96 -4.89 35.48 -29.96
C GLU A 96 -5.37 35.56 -31.42
#